data_AF-G5RU29-F1
#
_entry.id   AF-G5RU29-F1
#
_cell.length_a   1.000
_cell.length_b   1.000
_cell.length_c   1.000
_cell.angle_alpha   90.00
_cell.angle_beta   90.00
_cell.angle_gamma   90.00
#
_symmetry.space_group_name_H-M   'P 1'
#
loop_
_entity.id
_entity.type
_entity.pdbx_description
1 polymer ?
#
loop_
_entity_poly.entity_id
_entity_poly.type
_entity_poly.pdbx_seq_one_letter_code
_entity_poly.pdbx_strand_id
1 'polypeptide(L)'
;MAEESDDDKTEAPTPHRLEKAREEGQIPRSRELTSLLILLVGVCIIWFGGESLARQLAGMLSAGLHFDHRMVNDPNLILGQIILLIKAAMMALLPLIAGVVLVALISPVMLGGLI
;
A
#
# COMPACT_ATOMS: atom_id res chain seq x y z
N MET A 1 -35.89 -3.79 25.54
CA MET A 1 -35.44 -2.56 26.22
C MET A 1 -34.88 -1.66 25.14
N ALA A 2 -35.38 -0.43 25.03
CA ALA A 2 -35.05 0.48 23.94
C ALA A 2 -33.59 0.92 24.03
N GLU A 3 -32.83 0.70 22.96
CA GLU A 3 -31.58 1.41 22.72
C GLU A 3 -31.97 2.88 22.52
N GLU A 4 -31.82 3.69 23.57
CA GLU A 4 -31.95 5.14 23.47
C GLU A 4 -30.86 5.64 22.52
N SER A 5 -31.29 6.08 21.34
CA SER A 5 -30.50 6.80 20.35
C SER A 5 -29.81 7.99 21.04
N ASP A 6 -28.52 7.86 21.35
CA ASP A 6 -27.70 8.92 21.96
C ASP A 6 -27.37 10.05 20.95
N ASP A 7 -27.92 9.97 19.72
CA ASP A 7 -27.73 10.90 18.59
C ASP A 7 -28.39 12.28 18.81
N ASP A 8 -29.31 12.42 19.78
CA ASP A 8 -30.03 13.69 20.06
C ASP A 8 -29.47 14.46 21.28
N LYS A 9 -28.46 13.95 21.99
CA LYS A 9 -27.87 14.64 23.15
C LYS A 9 -26.73 15.56 22.73
N THR A 10 -26.95 16.87 22.86
CA THR A 10 -25.97 17.93 22.53
C THR A 10 -24.94 18.20 23.63
N GLU A 11 -25.02 17.51 24.76
CA GLU A 11 -24.07 17.65 25.87
C GLU A 11 -22.84 16.76 25.69
N ALA A 12 -21.67 17.29 26.05
CA ALA A 12 -20.45 16.51 26.01
C ALA A 12 -20.50 15.32 27.00
N PRO A 13 -20.06 14.12 26.60
CA PRO A 13 -20.12 12.94 27.46
C PRO A 13 -19.27 13.13 28.73
N THR A 14 -19.80 12.72 29.88
CA THR A 14 -19.10 12.76 31.16
C THR A 14 -17.89 11.82 31.18
N PRO A 15 -16.85 12.12 31.97
CA PRO A 15 -15.64 11.29 32.04
C PRO A 15 -15.92 9.82 32.38
N HIS A 16 -16.89 9.55 33.25
CA HIS A 16 -17.32 8.19 33.59
C HIS A 16 -17.95 7.43 32.40
N ARG A 17 -18.69 8.12 31.52
CA ARG A 17 -19.25 7.52 30.29
C ARG A 17 -18.14 7.19 29.28
N LEU A 18 -17.12 8.05 29.16
CA LEU A 18 -15.96 7.78 28.29
C LEU A 18 -15.14 6.58 28.77
N GLU A 19 -14.96 6.45 30.08
CA GLU A 19 -14.24 5.34 30.70
C GLU A 19 -14.98 4.01 30.48
N LYS A 20 -16.31 4.02 30.69
CA LYS A 20 -17.18 2.87 30.41
C LYS A 20 -17.20 2.48 28.92
N ALA A 21 -17.23 3.44 28.01
CA ALA A 21 -17.15 3.18 26.57
C ALA A 21 -15.81 2.52 26.16
N ARG A 22 -14.70 2.90 26.81
CA ARG A 22 -13.40 2.25 26.61
C ARG A 22 -13.39 0.83 27.18
N GLU A 23 -13.97 0.60 28.36
CA GLU A 23 -14.12 -0.73 28.97
C GLU A 23 -15.02 -1.67 28.13
N GLU A 24 -16.05 -1.12 27.50
CA GLU A 24 -16.95 -1.82 26.57
C GLU A 24 -16.31 -2.07 25.18
N GLY A 25 -15.06 -1.65 24.97
CA GLY A 25 -14.36 -1.85 23.70
C GLY A 25 -14.87 -0.96 22.55
N GLN A 26 -15.61 0.11 22.85
CA GLN A 26 -15.99 1.12 21.87
C GLN A 26 -14.79 2.02 21.54
N ILE A 27 -13.84 1.45 20.79
CA ILE A 27 -12.71 2.20 20.23
C ILE A 27 -13.27 3.06 19.09
N PRO A 28 -13.00 4.38 19.05
CA PRO A 28 -13.47 5.24 17.97
C PRO A 28 -12.91 4.76 16.62
N ARG A 29 -13.74 4.07 15.85
CA ARG A 29 -13.39 3.46 14.57
C ARG A 29 -13.87 4.38 13.46
N SER A 30 -12.99 5.23 12.95
CA SER A 30 -13.32 6.06 11.78
C SER A 30 -13.46 5.16 10.55
N ARG A 31 -14.68 5.10 9.98
CA ARG A 31 -15.00 4.31 8.77
C ARG A 31 -14.08 4.65 7.60
N GLU A 32 -13.60 5.90 7.53
CA GLU A 32 -12.82 6.43 6.41
C GLU A 32 -11.30 6.41 6.65
N LEU A 33 -10.84 6.05 7.85
CA LEU A 33 -9.41 6.08 8.19
C LEU A 33 -8.60 5.12 7.30
N THR A 34 -9.17 3.95 6.98
CA THR A 34 -8.56 2.98 6.05
C THR A 34 -8.35 3.60 4.66
N SER A 35 -9.39 4.24 4.12
CA SER A 35 -9.35 4.90 2.80
C SER A 35 -8.27 5.99 2.76
N LEU A 36 -8.18 6.78 3.84
CA LEU A 36 -7.21 7.87 3.97
C LEU A 36 -5.77 7.34 4.06
N LEU A 37 -5.53 6.27 4.83
CA LEU A 37 -4.23 5.61 4.92
C LEU A 37 -3.79 5.00 3.59
N ILE A 38 -4.70 4.33 2.86
CA ILE A 38 -4.40 3.76 1.53
C ILE A 38 -4.00 4.87 0.56
N LEU A 39 -4.73 5.99 0.54
CA LEU A 39 -4.41 7.15 -0.30
C LEU A 39 -3.02 7.70 0.04
N LEU A 40 -2.75 7.91 1.32
CA LEU A 40 -1.49 8.49 1.81
C LEU A 40 -0.30 7.61 1.41
N VAL A 41 -0.41 6.29 1.59
CA VAL A 41 0.65 5.38 1.17
C VAL A 41 0.79 5.31 -0.35
N GLY A 42 -0.31 5.30 -1.10
CA GLY A 42 -0.26 5.36 -2.56
C GLY A 42 0.51 6.59 -3.06
N VAL A 43 0.25 7.76 -2.45
CA VAL A 43 0.99 9.00 -2.75
C VAL A 43 2.46 8.86 -2.37
N CYS A 44 2.80 8.31 -1.19
CA CYS A 44 4.20 8.09 -0.80
C CYS A 44 4.94 7.17 -1.78
N ILE A 45 4.32 6.06 -2.20
CA ILE A 45 4.93 5.12 -3.15
C ILE A 45 5.23 5.82 -4.47
N ILE A 46 4.30 6.62 -5.00
CA ILE A 46 4.50 7.38 -6.24
C ILE A 46 5.57 8.46 -6.04
N TRP A 47 5.57 9.15 -4.89
CA TRP A 47 6.53 10.21 -4.61
C TRP A 47 7.98 9.69 -4.54
N PHE A 48 8.20 8.58 -3.84
CA PHE A 48 9.54 8.00 -3.69
C PHE A 48 9.95 7.09 -4.86
N GLY A 49 9.01 6.37 -5.46
CA GLY A 49 9.26 5.37 -6.49
C GLY A 49 9.00 5.82 -7.93
N GLY A 50 8.25 6.93 -8.12
CA GLY A 50 7.78 7.37 -9.43
C GLY A 50 8.89 7.73 -10.41
N GLU A 51 9.97 8.34 -9.93
CA GLU A 51 11.12 8.69 -10.77
C GLU A 51 11.87 7.44 -11.27
N SER A 52 12.05 6.44 -10.40
CA SER A 52 12.64 5.15 -10.77
C SER A 52 11.75 4.39 -11.77
N LEU A 53 10.45 4.37 -11.52
CA LEU A 53 9.45 3.75 -12.40
C LEU A 53 9.45 4.41 -13.78
N ALA A 54 9.43 5.73 -13.83
CA ALA A 54 9.46 6.50 -15.08
C ALA A 54 10.74 6.25 -15.88
N ARG A 55 11.90 6.21 -15.22
CA ARG A 55 13.19 5.87 -15.86
C ARG A 55 13.20 4.46 -16.43
N GLN A 56 12.68 3.47 -15.70
CA GLN A 56 12.61 2.09 -16.17
C GLN A 56 11.69 1.97 -17.38
N LEU A 57 10.50 2.59 -17.35
CA LEU A 57 9.56 2.60 -18.47
C LEU A 57 10.17 3.26 -19.71
N ALA A 58 10.86 4.39 -19.55
CA ALA A 58 11.57 5.05 -20.63
C ALA A 58 12.70 4.19 -21.21
N GLY A 59 13.46 3.50 -20.34
CA GLY A 59 14.51 2.57 -20.74
C GLY A 59 13.98 1.36 -21.51
N MET A 60 12.87 0.78 -21.07
CA MET A 60 12.21 -0.34 -21.77
C MET A 60 11.69 0.09 -23.14
N LEU A 61 11.10 1.28 -23.24
CA LEU A 61 10.63 1.83 -24.51
C LEU A 61 11.81 2.08 -25.47
N SER A 62 12.89 2.68 -24.97
CA SER A 62 14.11 2.91 -25.76
C SER A 62 14.75 1.59 -26.23
N ALA A 63 14.80 0.57 -25.37
CA ALA A 63 15.36 -0.74 -25.72
C ALA A 63 14.46 -1.50 -26.71
N GLY A 64 13.14 -1.40 -26.57
CA GLY A 64 12.17 -2.02 -27.49
C GLY A 64 12.15 -1.36 -28.87
N LEU A 65 12.50 -0.09 -28.97
CA LEU A 65 12.66 0.62 -30.25
C LEU A 65 14.05 0.41 -30.88
N HIS A 66 15.01 -0.12 -30.13
CA HIS A 66 16.36 -0.40 -30.60
C HIS A 66 16.52 -1.89 -30.94
N PHE A 67 16.16 -2.26 -32.19
CA PHE A 67 16.31 -3.62 -32.70
C PHE A 67 17.78 -3.93 -32.99
N ASP A 68 18.48 -4.53 -32.03
CA ASP A 68 19.84 -5.01 -32.21
C ASP A 68 19.84 -6.42 -32.84
N HIS A 69 20.33 -6.51 -34.08
CA HIS A 69 20.38 -7.71 -34.91
C HIS A 69 21.27 -8.83 -34.34
N ARG A 70 22.00 -8.56 -33.25
CA ARG A 70 22.91 -9.51 -32.58
C ARG A 70 22.21 -10.52 -31.68
N MET A 71 20.95 -10.27 -31.27
CA MET A 71 20.22 -11.12 -30.33
C MET A 71 19.67 -12.41 -30.95
N VAL A 72 19.67 -12.51 -32.29
CA VAL A 72 19.13 -13.66 -33.03
C VAL A 72 20.11 -14.84 -33.10
N ASN A 73 21.41 -14.62 -32.85
CA ASN A 73 22.44 -15.60 -33.19
C ASN A 73 22.86 -16.57 -32.08
N ASP A 74 22.44 -16.39 -30.82
CA ASP A 74 22.92 -17.23 -29.72
C ASP A 74 21.82 -17.58 -28.68
N PRO A 75 21.24 -18.79 -28.73
CA PRO A 75 20.19 -19.25 -27.82
C PRO A 75 20.58 -19.20 -26.32
N ASN A 76 21.86 -19.35 -26.00
CA ASN A 76 22.36 -19.29 -24.61
C ASN A 76 22.35 -17.87 -24.04
N LEU A 77 22.53 -16.84 -24.88
CA LEU A 77 22.43 -15.44 -24.46
C LEU A 77 20.98 -15.05 -24.16
N ILE A 78 20.02 -15.62 -24.89
CA ILE A 78 18.58 -15.40 -24.66
C ILE A 78 18.16 -15.92 -23.28
N LEU A 79 18.63 -17.11 -22.87
CA LEU A 79 18.29 -17.68 -21.56
C LEU A 79 18.82 -16.82 -20.40
N GLY A 80 20.07 -16.33 -20.51
CA GLY A 80 20.66 -15.42 -19.53
C GLY A 80 19.91 -14.08 -19.45
N GLN A 81 19.50 -13.55 -20.61
CA GLN A 81 18.71 -12.31 -20.70
C GLN A 81 17.33 -12.47 -20.04
N ILE A 82 16.65 -13.60 -20.24
CA ILE A 82 15.35 -13.90 -19.60
C ILE A 82 15.49 -13.92 -18.08
N ILE A 83 16.51 -14.59 -17.55
CA ILE A 83 16.74 -14.66 -16.10
C ILE A 83 17.03 -13.26 -15.53
N LEU A 84 17.83 -12.46 -16.23
CA LEU A 84 18.12 -11.08 -15.85
C LEU A 84 16.84 -10.22 -15.80
N LEU A 85 15.98 -10.35 -16.82
CA LEU A 85 14.70 -9.65 -16.92
C LEU A 85 13.74 -10.05 -15.79
N ILE A 86 13.64 -11.34 -15.46
CA ILE A 86 12.83 -11.83 -14.34
C ILE A 86 13.34 -11.25 -13.01
N LYS A 87 14.66 -11.27 -12.79
CA LYS A 87 15.26 -10.72 -11.57
C LYS A 87 15.01 -9.21 -11.45
N ALA A 88 15.15 -8.47 -12.55
CA ALA A 88 14.87 -7.04 -12.59
C ALA A 88 13.39 -6.74 -12.29
N ALA A 89 12.46 -7.51 -12.87
CA ALA A 89 11.03 -7.38 -12.60
C ALA A 89 10.69 -7.67 -11.13
N MET A 90 11.26 -8.73 -10.54
CA MET A 90 11.08 -9.04 -9.11
C MET A 90 11.58 -7.89 -8.23
N MET A 91 12.76 -7.34 -8.53
CA MET A 91 13.36 -6.27 -7.74
C MET A 91 12.62 -4.93 -7.90
N ALA A 92 12.05 -4.66 -9.08
CA ALA A 92 11.20 -3.50 -9.35
C ALA A 92 9.84 -3.60 -8.66
N LEU A 93 9.28 -4.81 -8.53
CA LEU A 93 8.00 -5.04 -7.87
C LEU A 93 8.12 -5.10 -6.33
N LEU A 94 9.31 -5.43 -5.82
CA LEU A 94 9.62 -5.52 -4.39
C LEU A 94 9.18 -4.28 -3.58
N PRO A 95 9.51 -3.03 -3.94
CA PRO A 95 9.09 -1.86 -3.18
C PRO A 95 7.56 -1.66 -3.17
N LEU A 96 6.88 -2.03 -4.26
CA LEU A 96 5.41 -1.97 -4.32
C LEU A 96 4.79 -2.98 -3.34
N ILE A 97 5.25 -4.24 -3.39
CA ILE A 97 4.79 -5.32 -2.51
C ILE A 97 5.09 -4.96 -1.05
N ALA A 98 6.31 -4.50 -0.75
CA ALA A 98 6.70 -4.09 0.59
C ALA A 98 5.82 -2.94 1.12
N GLY A 99 5.53 -1.93 0.28
CA GLY A 99 4.64 -0.84 0.64
C GLY A 99 3.22 -1.31 0.98
N VAL A 100 2.65 -2.19 0.15
CA VAL A 100 1.31 -2.76 0.39
C VAL A 100 1.28 -3.62 1.66
N VAL A 101 2.29 -4.45 1.89
CA VAL A 101 2.41 -5.28 3.10
C VAL A 101 2.51 -4.41 4.35
N LEU A 102 3.30 -3.34 4.33
CA LEU A 102 3.38 -2.40 5.45
C LEU A 102 2.03 -1.76 5.77
N VAL A 103 1.26 -1.35 4.76
CA VAL A 103 -0.11 -0.83 4.97
C VAL A 103 -1.03 -1.88 5.56
N ALA A 104 -1.00 -3.10 5.01
CA ALA A 104 -1.82 -4.20 5.49
C ALA A 104 -1.52 -4.57 6.94
N LEU A 105 -0.27 -4.38 7.41
CA LEU A 105 0.12 -4.59 8.81
C LEU A 105 -0.27 -3.41 9.72
N ILE A 106 -0.08 -2.17 9.26
CA ILE A 106 -0.30 -0.97 10.08
C ILE A 106 -1.79 -0.62 10.21
N SER A 107 -2.56 -0.81 9.15
CA SER A 107 -3.99 -0.47 9.11
C SER A 107 -4.83 -1.15 10.20
N PRO A 108 -4.75 -2.47 10.45
CA PRO A 108 -5.51 -3.12 11.52
C PRO A 108 -5.02 -2.72 12.91
N VAL A 109 -3.72 -2.49 13.12
CA VAL A 109 -3.16 -2.03 14.40
C VAL A 109 -3.71 -0.66 14.79
N MET A 110 -3.85 0.26 13.83
CA MET A 110 -4.41 1.60 14.06
C MET A 110 -5.94 1.60 14.26
N LEU A 111 -6.67 0.63 13.70
CA LEU A 111 -8.14 0.58 13.71
C LEU A 111 -8.77 -0.25 14.83
N GLY A 112 -7.98 -0.97 15.63
CA GLY A 112 -8.55 -1.81 16.69
C GLY A 112 -7.61 -2.35 17.75
N GLY A 113 -6.30 -2.07 17.71
CA GLY A 113 -5.34 -2.84 18.49
C GLY A 113 -5.24 -4.28 17.98
N LEU A 114 -4.13 -4.95 18.29
CA LEU A 114 -3.98 -6.37 17.98
C LEU A 114 -5.12 -7.12 18.68
N ILE A 115 -5.94 -7.81 17.89
CA ILE A 115 -6.90 -8.83 18.34
C ILE A 115 -6.25 -9.77 19.36
#